data_AF-Q1IEN6-F1
#
_entry.id   AF-Q1IEN6-F1
#
_cell.length_a   1.000
_cell.length_b   1.000
_cell.length_c   1.000
_cell.angle_alpha   90.00
_cell.angle_beta   90.00
_cell.angle_gamma   90.00
#
_symmetry.space_group_name_H-M   'P 1'
#
loop_
_entity.id
_entity.type
_entity.pdbx_description
1 polymer ?
#
loop_
_entity_poly.entity_id
_entity_poly.type
_entity_poly.pdbx_seq_one_letter_code
_entity_poly.pdbx_strand_id
1 'polypeptide(L)'
;MQDKDSWVSAVSQVLDGYLLKAEGDCFAEAGKAHLAEDLVRCFERGEPVRMVLPGFPCKSPNDRDKTFGVLPDYGEVMAIERLDRLGQEIAALHAPGCEIVILSDGTTFNDIVGVPDDVRRHYNQALRTLCVTHSIRWVSMEDLFPQASSPDALRATLVKQARLPWKNVEALIEQCQQDESLARSHDKLCSHLYNDLRLCRQPGQDEDEHLRQISHKAYQMMLRGQALNAAVDRFFPEHIRLSVHQYDNAGPKFTLALADGLSHVTSPWHAVPVRQLDGGQSLRGRAEIDGSRHVQVTWQGRPWLLHETQGEALQGYRFELQKLPLFGLVISDPMGLGFERLSTETLQALVRSFGFVCLRGCEYADQASFAADCARFGTIYRWAFGEVHVVKPADQPQGVVHSLEKTPLHWDLNLLPDSDPLVQRDPKFCAHTFMLYCKTPPQPGEGQTTIVDSRNALAKVGLRTARQWQGIDITYYTRMTYFGGSPRSYPLVDRDPRSGEPVLRYQEGCESSLQTLEQRVEGGDEAFQRELIEQLDGLVYDPHCLIAHEWAAGDLVLIDNYQTLHGRLPMSPASASRELWRVQVY
;
A
#
# COMPACT_ATOMS: atom_id res chain seq x y z
N MET A 1 28.59 -6.88 18.59
CA MET A 1 29.31 -6.01 17.64
C MET A 1 29.38 -6.80 16.35
N GLN A 2 28.55 -6.45 15.36
CA GLN A 2 28.56 -7.13 14.07
C GLN A 2 29.90 -6.85 13.40
N ASP A 3 30.52 -7.89 12.84
CA ASP A 3 31.74 -7.74 12.06
C ASP A 3 31.46 -6.85 10.82
N LYS A 4 32.38 -5.94 10.49
CA LYS A 4 32.20 -4.94 9.41
C LYS A 4 31.87 -5.63 8.09
N ASP A 5 32.62 -6.66 7.76
CA ASP A 5 32.49 -7.38 6.49
C ASP A 5 31.16 -8.14 6.43
N SER A 6 30.74 -8.73 7.56
CA SER A 6 29.42 -9.36 7.69
C SER A 6 28.28 -8.37 7.49
N TRP A 7 28.37 -7.16 8.06
CA TRP A 7 27.37 -6.12 7.88
C TRP A 7 27.30 -5.61 6.43
N VAL A 8 28.46 -5.31 5.81
CA VAL A 8 28.53 -4.89 4.40
C VAL A 8 27.90 -5.95 3.49
N SER A 9 28.21 -7.22 3.73
CA SER A 9 27.63 -8.32 2.95
C SER A 9 26.11 -8.40 3.13
N ALA A 10 25.60 -8.22 4.35
CA ALA A 10 24.17 -8.28 4.63
C ALA A 10 23.42 -7.13 3.95
N VAL A 11 23.90 -5.89 4.08
CA VAL A 11 23.29 -4.72 3.41
C VAL A 11 23.37 -4.84 1.89
N SER A 12 24.49 -5.32 1.35
CA SER A 12 24.62 -5.55 -0.10
C SER A 12 23.62 -6.60 -0.60
N GLN A 13 23.40 -7.67 0.16
CA GLN A 13 22.39 -8.69 -0.18
C GLN A 13 20.96 -8.13 -0.14
N VAL A 14 20.66 -7.25 0.82
CA VAL A 14 19.37 -6.56 0.85
C VAL A 14 19.20 -5.74 -0.43
N LEU A 15 20.14 -4.84 -0.76
CA LEU A 15 20.02 -4.02 -1.97
C LEU A 15 19.90 -4.87 -3.24
N ASP A 16 20.69 -5.95 -3.36
CA ASP A 16 20.66 -6.92 -4.47
C ASP A 16 19.22 -7.41 -4.78
N GLY A 17 18.43 -7.70 -3.72
CA GLY A 17 17.04 -8.15 -3.84
C GLY A 17 16.06 -7.11 -4.41
N TYR A 18 16.46 -5.83 -4.45
CA TYR A 18 15.65 -4.74 -5.02
C TYR A 18 16.15 -4.28 -6.39
N LEU A 19 17.31 -4.74 -6.84
CA LEU A 19 17.86 -4.33 -8.12
C LEU A 19 17.11 -4.98 -9.28
N LEU A 20 16.86 -4.19 -10.33
CA LEU A 20 16.43 -4.72 -11.61
C LEU A 20 17.66 -5.06 -12.45
N LYS A 21 17.86 -6.35 -12.70
CA LYS A 21 18.99 -6.88 -13.47
C LYS A 21 18.54 -7.19 -14.89
N ALA A 22 19.22 -6.61 -15.86
CA ALA A 22 19.00 -6.87 -17.27
C ALA A 22 20.14 -7.73 -17.86
N GLU A 23 20.05 -8.05 -19.15
CA GLU A 23 21.15 -8.67 -19.87
C GLU A 23 22.40 -7.77 -19.80
N GLY A 24 23.53 -8.33 -19.38
CA GLY A 24 24.77 -7.58 -19.15
C GLY A 24 24.88 -6.91 -17.77
N ASP A 25 24.03 -7.28 -16.81
CA ASP A 25 24.20 -6.88 -15.40
C ASP A 25 25.60 -7.26 -14.89
N CYS A 26 26.21 -6.31 -14.19
CA CYS A 26 27.58 -6.36 -13.64
C CYS A 26 27.56 -6.14 -12.12
N PHE A 27 26.41 -6.32 -11.45
CA PHE A 27 26.34 -6.07 -10.01
C PHE A 27 27.22 -7.04 -9.22
N ALA A 28 27.23 -8.32 -9.60
CA ALA A 28 28.04 -9.32 -8.92
C ALA A 28 29.54 -9.13 -9.16
N GLU A 29 29.92 -8.73 -10.37
CA GLU A 29 31.28 -8.60 -10.86
C GLU A 29 31.97 -7.31 -10.39
N ALA A 30 31.22 -6.20 -10.34
CA ALA A 30 31.77 -4.87 -10.02
C ALA A 30 30.90 -4.10 -9.03
N GLY A 31 29.56 -4.14 -9.18
CA GLY A 31 28.66 -3.33 -8.38
C GLY A 31 28.74 -3.55 -6.87
N LYS A 32 28.93 -4.81 -6.43
CA LYS A 32 29.12 -5.17 -5.01
C LYS A 32 30.36 -4.54 -4.41
N ALA A 33 31.46 -4.50 -5.17
CA ALA A 33 32.70 -3.88 -4.71
C ALA A 33 32.54 -2.37 -4.60
N HIS A 34 31.91 -1.73 -5.59
CA HIS A 34 31.62 -0.30 -5.55
C HIS A 34 30.72 0.07 -4.36
N LEU A 35 29.63 -0.68 -4.16
CA LEU A 35 28.72 -0.49 -3.03
C LEU A 35 29.44 -0.68 -1.68
N ALA A 36 30.32 -1.67 -1.58
CA ALA A 36 31.06 -1.94 -0.35
C ALA A 36 31.91 -0.74 0.09
N GLU A 37 32.51 0.03 -0.83
CA GLU A 37 33.27 1.24 -0.50
C GLU A 37 32.40 2.29 0.21
N ASP A 38 31.19 2.52 -0.31
CA ASP A 38 30.22 3.44 0.30
C ASP A 38 29.74 2.96 1.67
N LEU A 39 29.48 1.65 1.79
CA LEU A 39 29.02 1.04 3.03
C LEU A 39 30.10 1.07 4.12
N VAL A 40 31.35 0.73 3.80
CA VAL A 40 32.48 0.78 4.74
C VAL A 40 32.64 2.18 5.32
N ARG A 41 32.54 3.22 4.47
CA ARG A 41 32.57 4.62 4.92
C ARG A 41 31.46 4.91 5.92
N CYS A 42 30.23 4.48 5.65
CA CYS A 42 29.09 4.68 6.56
C CYS A 42 29.30 3.97 7.90
N PHE A 43 29.78 2.72 7.87
CA PHE A 43 30.05 1.92 9.06
C PHE A 43 31.12 2.55 9.95
N GLU A 44 32.26 2.92 9.37
CA GLU A 44 33.39 3.49 10.12
C GLU A 44 33.07 4.85 10.73
N ARG A 45 32.16 5.63 10.12
CA ARG A 45 31.69 6.91 10.64
C ARG A 45 30.49 6.79 11.58
N GLY A 46 29.88 5.61 11.71
CA GLY A 46 28.65 5.43 12.49
C GLY A 46 27.47 6.23 11.94
N GLU A 47 27.42 6.42 10.62
CA GLU A 47 26.40 7.22 9.94
C GLU A 47 25.32 6.34 9.31
N PRO A 48 24.08 6.84 9.13
CA PRO A 48 23.05 6.11 8.40
C PRO A 48 23.48 5.86 6.96
N VAL A 49 23.02 4.75 6.39
CA VAL A 49 23.14 4.52 4.94
C VAL A 49 22.27 5.54 4.23
N ARG A 50 22.85 6.34 3.34
CA ARG A 50 22.15 7.38 2.58
C ARG A 50 22.06 7.00 1.11
N MET A 51 20.85 7.05 0.57
CA MET A 51 20.57 6.77 -0.84
C MET A 51 19.80 7.92 -1.47
N VAL A 52 19.95 8.12 -2.77
CA VAL A 52 19.18 9.11 -3.53
C VAL A 52 18.60 8.50 -4.79
N LEU A 53 17.29 8.67 -4.99
CA LEU A 53 16.56 8.26 -6.17
C LEU A 53 15.92 9.47 -6.85
N PRO A 54 16.48 9.94 -7.98
CA PRO A 54 15.77 10.84 -8.88
C PRO A 54 14.59 10.11 -9.55
N GLY A 55 13.38 10.65 -9.41
CA GLY A 55 12.17 10.08 -10.02
C GLY A 55 10.88 10.69 -9.48
N PHE A 56 9.73 10.10 -9.81
CA PHE A 56 8.41 10.66 -9.51
C PHE A 56 8.23 12.12 -10.03
N PRO A 57 8.41 12.37 -11.34
CA PRO A 57 8.32 13.72 -11.90
C PRO A 57 6.88 14.24 -11.95
N CYS A 58 6.03 13.50 -12.66
CA CYS A 58 4.61 13.69 -12.89
C CYS A 58 4.08 12.46 -13.66
N LYS A 59 2.77 12.21 -13.63
CA LYS A 59 2.15 11.19 -14.52
C LYS A 59 2.37 11.56 -15.98
N SER A 60 2.50 10.54 -16.82
CA SER A 60 2.44 10.64 -18.28
C SER A 60 1.21 11.44 -18.72
N PRO A 61 1.34 12.36 -19.69
CA PRO A 61 0.20 13.04 -20.28
C PRO A 61 -0.66 12.12 -21.17
N ASN A 62 -0.18 10.91 -21.49
CA ASN A 62 -0.98 9.86 -22.12
C ASN A 62 -1.86 9.13 -21.09
N ASP A 63 -2.95 9.80 -20.69
CA ASP A 63 -3.95 9.30 -19.73
C ASP A 63 -4.97 8.31 -20.32
N ARG A 64 -4.87 8.03 -21.62
CA ARG A 64 -5.72 7.04 -22.30
C ARG A 64 -5.07 5.68 -22.35
N ASP A 65 -3.79 5.63 -22.74
CA ASP A 65 -3.10 4.38 -23.04
C ASP A 65 -2.14 3.94 -21.93
N LYS A 66 -1.66 4.87 -21.06
CA LYS A 66 -0.62 4.57 -20.06
C LYS A 66 -1.11 4.69 -18.61
N THR A 67 -1.74 5.80 -18.24
CA THR A 67 -2.10 6.11 -16.83
C THR A 67 -3.61 6.34 -16.68
N PHE A 68 -4.09 6.51 -15.44
CA PHE A 68 -5.48 6.91 -15.20
C PHE A 68 -5.75 8.41 -15.36
N GLY A 69 -4.72 9.23 -15.19
CA GLY A 69 -4.82 10.68 -15.13
C GLY A 69 -3.53 11.30 -14.60
N VAL A 70 -3.63 12.51 -14.05
CA VAL A 70 -2.47 13.35 -13.69
C VAL A 70 -1.99 13.21 -12.24
N LEU A 71 -2.79 12.61 -11.36
CA LEU A 71 -2.47 12.44 -9.95
C LEU A 71 -1.96 11.02 -9.65
N PRO A 72 -1.24 10.82 -8.53
CA PRO A 72 -0.81 9.49 -8.12
C PRO A 72 -2.00 8.54 -7.92
N ASP A 73 -1.75 7.27 -8.21
CA ASP A 73 -2.67 6.16 -7.98
C ASP A 73 -1.96 5.08 -7.13
N TYR A 74 -2.55 3.89 -7.01
CA TYR A 74 -1.94 2.83 -6.20
C TYR A 74 -0.55 2.40 -6.71
N GLY A 75 -0.19 2.68 -7.97
CA GLY A 75 1.12 2.36 -8.50
C GLY A 75 2.24 3.14 -7.81
N GLU A 76 1.99 4.41 -7.46
CA GLU A 76 2.94 5.19 -6.67
C GLU A 76 3.08 4.65 -5.25
N VAL A 77 1.98 4.17 -4.63
CA VAL A 77 2.04 3.52 -3.31
C VAL A 77 2.96 2.30 -3.35
N MET A 78 2.78 1.42 -4.34
CA MET A 78 3.61 0.22 -4.52
C MET A 78 5.10 0.57 -4.54
N ALA A 79 5.47 1.61 -5.30
CA ALA A 79 6.85 2.05 -5.44
C ALA A 79 7.40 2.69 -4.14
N ILE A 80 6.60 3.52 -3.47
CA ILE A 80 7.00 4.19 -2.23
C ILE A 80 7.15 3.17 -1.09
N GLU A 81 6.18 2.26 -0.91
CA GLU A 81 6.25 1.22 0.12
C GLU A 81 7.43 0.27 -0.11
N ARG A 82 7.73 -0.06 -1.38
CA ARG A 82 8.90 -0.88 -1.72
C ARG A 82 10.22 -0.18 -1.38
N LEU A 83 10.35 1.10 -1.72
CA LEU A 83 11.52 1.91 -1.34
C LEU A 83 11.66 2.01 0.18
N ASP A 84 10.56 2.31 0.86
CA ASP A 84 10.55 2.43 2.32
C ASP A 84 10.93 1.10 2.99
N ARG A 85 10.45 -0.03 2.46
CA ARG A 85 10.83 -1.38 2.92
C ARG A 85 12.32 -1.64 2.77
N LEU A 86 12.93 -1.29 1.64
CA LEU A 86 14.38 -1.36 1.45
C LEU A 86 15.12 -0.57 2.54
N GLY A 87 14.71 0.67 2.77
CA GLY A 87 15.31 1.52 3.81
C GLY A 87 15.17 0.92 5.20
N GLN A 88 13.99 0.42 5.53
CA GLN A 88 13.71 -0.20 6.83
C GLN A 88 14.46 -1.53 7.03
N GLU A 89 14.64 -2.34 5.99
CA GLU A 89 15.43 -3.57 6.04
C GLU A 89 16.90 -3.29 6.31
N ILE A 90 17.47 -2.26 5.67
CA ILE A 90 18.84 -1.80 5.94
C ILE A 90 18.93 -1.22 7.35
N ALA A 91 17.96 -0.39 7.77
CA ALA A 91 17.93 0.19 9.10
C ALA A 91 17.82 -0.86 10.22
N ALA A 92 17.19 -2.02 9.95
CA ALA A 92 17.16 -3.12 10.90
C ALA A 92 18.52 -3.80 11.11
N LEU A 93 19.45 -3.66 10.15
CA LEU A 93 20.81 -4.19 10.22
C LEU A 93 21.83 -3.16 10.74
N HIS A 94 21.47 -1.87 10.78
CA HIS A 94 22.40 -0.78 11.10
C HIS A 94 21.79 0.18 12.12
N ALA A 95 22.36 0.27 13.32
CA ALA A 95 21.78 1.08 14.40
C ALA A 95 21.56 2.57 14.04
N PRO A 96 22.46 3.25 13.30
CA PRO A 96 22.22 4.59 12.76
C PRO A 96 21.03 4.71 11.79
N GLY A 97 20.58 3.60 11.21
CA GLY A 97 19.43 3.56 10.31
C GLY A 97 19.78 3.76 8.83
N CYS A 98 18.77 4.16 8.06
CA CYS A 98 18.84 4.37 6.62
C CYS A 98 17.92 5.52 6.20
N GLU A 99 18.38 6.37 5.28
CA GLU A 99 17.58 7.41 4.63
C GLU A 99 17.64 7.24 3.11
N ILE A 100 16.46 7.23 2.47
CA ILE A 100 16.31 7.27 1.02
C ILE A 100 15.69 8.61 0.65
N VAL A 101 16.46 9.44 -0.05
CA VAL A 101 15.99 10.69 -0.62
C VAL A 101 15.29 10.39 -1.94
N ILE A 102 13.98 10.62 -2.02
CA ILE A 102 13.28 10.72 -3.29
C ILE A 102 13.41 12.17 -3.79
N LEU A 103 14.24 12.35 -4.81
CA LEU A 103 14.41 13.64 -5.48
C LEU A 103 13.43 13.73 -6.65
N SER A 104 12.35 14.50 -6.48
CA SER A 104 11.42 14.75 -7.57
C SER A 104 12.07 15.61 -8.64
N ASP A 105 12.27 15.02 -9.81
CA ASP A 105 12.87 15.62 -10.99
C ASP A 105 11.83 16.26 -11.93
N GLY A 106 10.58 16.41 -11.46
CA GLY A 106 9.48 16.97 -12.25
C GLY A 106 9.81 18.35 -12.81
N THR A 107 10.36 19.26 -12.00
CA THR A 107 10.74 20.61 -12.45
C THR A 107 11.84 20.60 -13.52
N THR A 108 12.58 19.50 -13.64
CA THR A 108 13.59 19.37 -14.69
C THR A 108 12.95 19.07 -16.05
N PHE A 109 11.82 18.37 -16.10
CA PHE A 109 11.29 17.77 -17.34
C PHE A 109 9.83 18.10 -17.69
N ASN A 110 9.02 18.60 -16.75
CA ASN A 110 7.56 18.71 -16.93
C ASN A 110 7.17 19.56 -18.14
N ASP A 111 7.88 20.66 -18.41
CA ASP A 111 7.66 21.52 -19.58
C ASP A 111 7.95 20.79 -20.91
N ILE A 112 8.95 19.90 -20.93
CA ILE A 112 9.28 19.11 -22.12
C ILE A 112 8.13 18.16 -22.47
N VAL A 113 7.55 17.52 -21.46
CA VAL A 113 6.40 16.62 -21.63
C VAL A 113 5.05 17.36 -21.64
N GLY A 114 5.04 18.70 -21.57
CA GLY A 114 3.83 19.51 -21.66
C GLY A 114 2.92 19.44 -20.42
N VAL A 115 3.48 19.07 -19.26
CA VAL A 115 2.75 19.04 -17.98
C VAL A 115 2.90 20.39 -17.26
N PRO A 116 1.80 21.11 -16.97
CA PRO A 116 1.85 22.38 -16.24
C PRO A 116 2.48 22.28 -14.84
N ASP A 117 3.11 23.36 -14.39
CA ASP A 117 3.81 23.41 -13.10
C ASP A 117 2.87 23.22 -11.89
N ASP A 118 1.63 23.69 -11.95
CA ASP A 118 0.63 23.46 -10.91
C ASP A 118 0.21 21.99 -10.86
N VAL A 119 -0.02 21.34 -11.99
CA VAL A 119 -0.33 19.90 -12.07
C VAL A 119 0.81 19.06 -11.47
N ARG A 120 2.06 19.34 -11.86
CA ARG A 120 3.25 18.71 -11.28
C ARG A 120 3.33 18.91 -9.76
N ARG A 121 3.11 20.14 -9.27
CA ARG A 121 3.14 20.44 -7.83
C ARG A 121 2.06 19.65 -7.07
N HIS A 122 0.85 19.58 -7.59
CA HIS A 122 -0.22 18.79 -6.98
C HIS A 122 0.11 17.30 -6.95
N TYR A 123 0.69 16.75 -8.03
CA TYR A 123 1.20 15.38 -8.04
C TYR A 123 2.23 15.16 -6.93
N ASN A 124 3.26 16.01 -6.84
CA ASN A 124 4.32 15.88 -5.83
C ASN A 124 3.80 16.01 -4.39
N GLN A 125 2.85 16.90 -4.14
CA GLN A 125 2.21 17.05 -2.82
C GLN A 125 1.41 15.81 -2.45
N ALA A 126 0.65 15.25 -3.39
CA ALA A 126 -0.17 14.07 -3.16
C ALA A 126 0.67 12.82 -2.80
N LEU A 127 1.87 12.66 -3.38
CA LEU A 127 2.77 11.53 -3.06
C LEU A 127 3.07 11.39 -1.57
N ARG A 128 3.19 12.52 -0.87
CA ARG A 128 3.64 12.59 0.53
C ARG A 128 2.60 12.09 1.52
N THR A 129 1.36 11.88 1.07
CA THR A 129 0.22 11.51 1.92
C THR A 129 -0.42 10.17 1.53
N LEU A 130 0.18 9.42 0.61
CA LEU A 130 -0.43 8.17 0.11
C LEU A 130 -0.31 7.01 1.12
N CYS A 131 0.83 6.92 1.80
CA CYS A 131 1.14 5.89 2.78
C CYS A 131 2.12 6.41 3.84
N VAL A 132 2.22 5.68 4.95
CA VAL A 132 3.21 5.96 6.00
C VAL A 132 4.59 5.49 5.53
N THR A 133 5.62 6.30 5.78
CA THR A 133 7.02 5.98 5.46
C THR A 133 7.91 6.26 6.67
N HIS A 134 8.98 5.47 6.81
CA HIS A 134 9.92 5.53 7.94
C HIS A 134 11.34 5.90 7.53
N SER A 135 11.70 5.66 6.27
CA SER A 135 13.05 5.86 5.73
C SER A 135 13.08 6.83 4.56
N ILE A 136 11.93 7.38 4.14
CA ILE A 136 11.82 8.26 2.97
C ILE A 136 11.93 9.73 3.36
N ARG A 137 12.81 10.44 2.65
CA ARG A 137 12.90 11.91 2.68
C ARG A 137 12.55 12.47 1.31
N TRP A 138 11.59 13.38 1.26
CA TRP A 138 11.18 14.06 0.04
C TRP A 138 12.03 15.31 -0.20
N VAL A 139 12.57 15.43 -1.41
CA VAL A 139 13.30 16.62 -1.87
C VAL A 139 12.80 16.97 -3.26
N SER A 140 12.58 18.25 -3.55
CA SER A 140 12.33 18.75 -4.90
C SER A 140 13.49 19.57 -5.44
N MET A 141 13.47 19.85 -6.74
CA MET A 141 14.46 20.74 -7.33
C MET A 141 14.41 22.15 -6.72
N GLU A 142 13.24 22.63 -6.31
CA GLU A 142 13.08 23.92 -5.65
C GLU A 142 13.79 23.98 -4.30
N ASP A 143 13.82 22.87 -3.54
CA ASP A 143 14.56 22.78 -2.28
C ASP A 143 16.08 22.91 -2.50
N LEU A 144 16.59 22.40 -3.63
CA LEU A 144 18.01 22.46 -4.01
C LEU A 144 18.40 23.81 -4.62
N PHE A 145 17.44 24.55 -5.19
CA PHE A 145 17.67 25.84 -5.85
C PHE A 145 16.68 26.92 -5.34
N PRO A 146 16.66 27.22 -4.03
CA PRO A 146 15.68 28.13 -3.42
C PRO A 146 15.79 29.58 -3.93
N GLN A 147 16.94 29.94 -4.51
CA GLN A 147 17.18 31.25 -5.10
C GLN A 147 16.51 31.46 -6.47
N ALA A 148 15.98 30.41 -7.10
CA ALA A 148 15.35 30.52 -8.41
C ALA A 148 13.98 31.21 -8.29
N SER A 149 13.77 32.29 -9.06
CA SER A 149 12.52 33.05 -9.04
C SER A 149 11.35 32.38 -9.77
N SER A 150 11.65 31.37 -10.60
CA SER A 150 10.66 30.59 -11.36
C SER A 150 11.22 29.21 -11.74
N PRO A 151 10.35 28.26 -12.13
CA PRO A 151 10.77 26.97 -12.68
C PRO A 151 11.73 27.08 -13.88
N ASP A 152 11.53 28.06 -14.77
CA ASP A 152 12.42 28.28 -15.92
C ASP A 152 13.78 28.84 -15.49
N ALA A 153 13.80 29.77 -14.52
CA ALA A 153 15.04 30.27 -13.94
C ALA A 153 15.82 29.14 -13.24
N LEU A 154 15.11 28.20 -12.61
CA LEU A 154 15.68 26.99 -12.02
C LEU A 154 16.32 26.12 -13.10
N ARG A 155 15.59 25.78 -14.16
CA ARG A 155 16.10 24.97 -15.29
C ARG A 155 17.34 25.59 -15.92
N ALA A 156 17.33 26.90 -16.15
CA ALA A 156 18.48 27.64 -16.67
C ALA A 156 19.68 27.58 -15.70
N THR A 157 19.44 27.75 -14.40
CA THR A 157 20.46 27.66 -13.35
C THR A 157 21.05 26.26 -13.24
N LEU A 158 20.22 25.23 -13.33
CA LEU A 158 20.61 23.82 -13.32
C LEU A 158 21.60 23.52 -14.44
N VAL A 159 21.25 23.85 -15.68
CA VAL A 159 22.13 23.65 -16.86
C VAL A 159 23.42 24.45 -16.74
N LYS A 160 23.32 25.73 -16.33
CA LYS A 160 24.48 26.61 -16.16
C LYS A 160 25.47 26.08 -15.12
N GLN A 161 24.98 25.56 -13.99
CA GLN A 161 25.83 25.08 -12.90
C GLN A 161 26.43 23.70 -13.16
N ALA A 162 25.86 22.91 -14.07
CA ALA A 162 26.36 21.59 -14.44
C ALA A 162 27.69 21.62 -15.21
N ARG A 163 28.07 22.76 -15.82
CA ARG A 163 29.32 22.91 -16.58
C ARG A 163 29.54 21.80 -17.63
N LEU A 164 28.47 21.44 -18.33
CA LEU A 164 28.49 20.39 -19.34
C LEU A 164 29.39 20.76 -20.53
N PRO A 165 29.90 19.77 -21.29
CA PRO A 165 30.65 20.00 -22.53
C PRO A 165 29.85 20.82 -23.56
N TRP A 166 28.52 20.71 -23.51
CA TRP A 166 27.58 21.42 -24.38
C TRP A 166 26.97 22.60 -23.64
N LYS A 167 27.09 23.80 -24.22
CA LYS A 167 26.56 25.03 -23.62
C LYS A 167 25.04 25.12 -23.75
N ASN A 168 24.46 24.48 -24.75
CA ASN A 168 23.05 24.50 -25.11
C ASN A 168 22.68 23.24 -25.90
N VAL A 169 21.41 23.15 -26.32
CA VAL A 169 20.87 22.00 -27.05
C VAL A 169 21.49 21.89 -28.44
N GLU A 170 21.76 23.02 -29.10
CA GLU A 170 22.36 23.06 -30.44
C GLU A 170 23.75 22.41 -30.45
N ALA A 171 24.60 22.74 -29.48
CA ALA A 171 25.92 22.13 -29.32
C ALA A 171 25.84 20.62 -29.03
N LEU A 172 24.80 20.17 -28.31
CA LEU A 172 24.56 18.74 -28.09
C LEU A 172 24.15 18.04 -29.41
N ILE A 173 23.29 18.67 -30.21
CA ILE A 173 22.87 18.12 -31.52
C ILE A 173 24.08 17.93 -32.44
N GLU A 174 24.96 18.92 -32.53
CA GLU A 174 26.20 18.83 -33.32
C GLU A 174 27.08 17.66 -32.85
N GLN A 175 27.21 17.47 -31.53
CA GLN A 175 27.99 16.35 -30.99
C GLN A 175 27.33 14.99 -31.27
N CYS A 176 26.00 14.88 -31.16
CA CYS A 176 25.28 13.63 -31.44
C CYS A 176 25.48 13.16 -32.88
N GLN A 177 25.72 14.06 -33.83
CA GLN A 177 26.03 13.69 -35.22
C GLN A 177 27.39 12.98 -35.36
N GLN A 178 28.28 13.13 -34.38
CA GLN A 178 29.64 12.59 -34.39
C GLN A 178 29.84 11.44 -33.38
N ASP A 179 28.86 11.20 -32.49
CA ASP A 179 28.93 10.20 -31.42
C ASP A 179 27.75 9.23 -31.51
N GLU A 180 28.03 8.00 -31.96
CA GLU A 180 27.02 6.94 -32.10
C GLU A 180 26.34 6.55 -30.78
N SER A 181 27.02 6.73 -29.63
CA SER A 181 26.44 6.44 -28.33
C SER A 181 25.39 7.47 -27.94
N LEU A 182 25.69 8.75 -28.16
CA LEU A 182 24.74 9.84 -27.94
C LEU A 182 23.56 9.75 -28.93
N ALA A 183 23.81 9.42 -30.19
CA ALA A 183 22.75 9.19 -31.18
C ALA A 183 21.80 8.05 -30.77
N ARG A 184 22.34 6.90 -30.36
CA ARG A 184 21.51 5.78 -29.87
C ARG A 184 20.70 6.14 -28.62
N SER A 185 21.26 6.97 -27.74
CA SER A 185 20.55 7.46 -26.55
C SER A 185 19.40 8.38 -26.92
N HIS A 186 19.61 9.25 -27.92
CA HIS A 186 18.59 10.13 -28.49
C HIS A 186 17.44 9.34 -29.13
N ASP A 187 17.76 8.34 -29.96
CA ASP A 187 16.75 7.51 -30.65
C ASP A 187 15.83 6.75 -29.67
N LYS A 188 16.43 6.16 -28.63
CA LYS A 188 15.68 5.48 -27.55
C LYS A 188 14.72 6.46 -26.86
N LEU A 189 15.21 7.66 -26.55
CA LEU A 189 14.41 8.67 -25.86
C LEU A 189 13.29 9.23 -26.74
N CYS A 190 13.51 9.36 -28.05
CA CYS A 190 12.45 9.72 -29.01
C CYS A 190 11.29 8.72 -28.98
N SER A 191 11.60 7.43 -28.93
CA SER A 191 10.59 6.37 -28.89
C SER A 191 9.75 6.42 -27.60
N HIS A 192 10.40 6.67 -26.46
CA HIS A 192 9.68 6.87 -25.19
C HIS A 192 8.79 8.12 -25.21
N LEU A 193 9.35 9.26 -25.62
CA LEU A 193 8.62 10.53 -25.71
C LEU A 193 7.46 10.47 -26.69
N TYR A 194 7.60 9.77 -27.82
CA TYR A 194 6.51 9.58 -28.76
C TYR A 194 5.32 8.87 -28.11
N ASN A 195 5.57 7.81 -27.35
CA ASN A 195 4.50 7.08 -26.66
C ASN A 195 3.80 7.93 -25.59
N ASP A 196 4.50 8.86 -24.95
CA ASP A 196 3.91 9.79 -23.98
C ASP A 196 3.15 10.95 -24.65
N LEU A 197 3.66 11.46 -25.77
CA LEU A 197 3.19 12.72 -26.37
C LEU A 197 2.30 12.57 -27.59
N ARG A 198 2.12 11.35 -28.13
CA ARG A 198 1.30 11.11 -29.34
C ARG A 198 -0.15 11.62 -29.22
N LEU A 199 -0.69 11.75 -28.01
CA LEU A 199 -2.04 12.28 -27.77
C LEU A 199 -2.07 13.80 -27.59
N CYS A 200 -0.91 14.44 -27.46
CA CYS A 200 -0.75 15.88 -27.27
C CYS A 200 -0.56 16.63 -28.60
N ARG A 201 -0.70 15.97 -29.75
CA ARG A 201 -0.59 16.58 -31.08
C ARG A 201 -1.70 17.64 -31.27
N GLN A 202 -1.34 18.82 -31.75
CA GLN A 202 -2.32 19.88 -31.96
C GLN A 202 -3.22 19.55 -33.16
N PRO A 203 -4.51 19.94 -33.14
CA PRO A 203 -5.41 19.74 -34.29
C PRO A 203 -4.83 20.38 -35.56
N GLY A 204 -4.67 19.59 -36.62
CA GLY A 204 -4.14 20.05 -37.91
C GLY A 204 -2.61 20.17 -38.00
N GLN A 205 -1.87 19.85 -36.94
CA GLN A 205 -0.41 19.81 -36.98
C GLN A 205 0.06 18.67 -37.89
N ASP A 206 1.06 18.92 -38.74
CA ASP A 206 1.67 17.90 -39.59
C ASP A 206 2.41 16.82 -38.79
N GLU A 207 2.46 15.58 -39.32
CA GLU A 207 3.07 14.45 -38.60
C GLU A 207 4.59 14.58 -38.54
N ASP A 208 5.23 14.97 -39.65
CA ASP A 208 6.68 15.16 -39.68
C ASP A 208 7.08 16.33 -38.77
N GLU A 209 6.25 17.38 -38.70
CA GLU A 209 6.45 18.47 -37.74
C GLU A 209 6.39 17.97 -36.30
N HIS A 210 5.41 17.14 -35.95
CA HIS A 210 5.28 16.56 -34.62
C HIS A 210 6.48 15.68 -34.25
N LEU A 211 6.92 14.81 -35.17
CA LEU A 211 8.11 13.96 -34.98
C LEU A 211 9.39 14.80 -34.81
N ARG A 212 9.55 15.89 -35.56
CA ARG A 212 10.67 16.85 -35.38
C ARG A 212 10.63 17.51 -34.00
N GLN A 213 9.46 17.87 -33.50
CA GLN A 213 9.30 18.44 -32.15
C GLN A 213 9.66 17.42 -31.06
N ILE A 214 9.22 16.16 -31.19
CA ILE A 214 9.60 15.08 -30.27
C ILE A 214 11.11 14.87 -30.28
N SER A 215 11.73 14.85 -31.46
CA SER A 215 13.18 14.73 -31.62
C SER A 215 13.93 15.86 -30.92
N HIS A 216 13.47 17.11 -31.07
CA HIS A 216 14.06 18.24 -30.35
C HIS A 216 13.88 18.15 -28.83
N LYS A 217 12.70 17.74 -28.36
CA LYS A 217 12.41 17.48 -26.94
C LYS A 217 13.31 16.40 -26.34
N ALA A 218 13.66 15.37 -27.11
CA ALA A 218 14.60 14.35 -26.66
C ALA A 218 15.99 14.93 -26.38
N TYR A 219 16.51 15.82 -27.23
CA TYR A 219 17.77 16.52 -26.95
C TYR A 219 17.70 17.40 -25.69
N GLN A 220 16.58 18.11 -25.49
CA GLN A 220 16.36 18.89 -24.27
C GLN A 220 16.39 18.01 -23.01
N MET A 221 15.72 16.85 -23.05
CA MET A 221 15.74 15.89 -21.94
C MET A 221 17.13 15.32 -21.70
N MET A 222 17.90 14.99 -22.75
CA MET A 222 19.28 14.50 -22.60
C MET A 222 20.16 15.55 -21.91
N LEU A 223 20.14 16.81 -22.39
CA LEU A 223 20.94 17.89 -21.81
C LEU A 223 20.58 18.11 -20.34
N ARG A 224 19.28 18.21 -20.03
CA ARG A 224 18.81 18.44 -18.65
C ARG A 224 19.00 17.23 -17.76
N GLY A 225 18.95 16.01 -18.28
CA GLY A 225 19.28 14.78 -17.57
C GLY A 225 20.74 14.73 -17.14
N GLN A 226 21.66 15.18 -17.99
CA GLN A 226 23.07 15.33 -17.60
C GLN A 226 23.26 16.43 -16.56
N ALA A 227 22.53 17.55 -16.69
CA ALA A 227 22.56 18.61 -15.69
C ALA A 227 22.01 18.15 -14.32
N LEU A 228 20.94 17.34 -14.33
CA LEU A 228 20.40 16.70 -13.14
C LEU A 228 21.42 15.75 -12.50
N ASN A 229 22.12 14.92 -13.29
CA ASN A 229 23.18 14.06 -12.77
C ASN A 229 24.24 14.86 -12.03
N ALA A 230 24.76 15.93 -12.64
CA ALA A 230 25.76 16.81 -12.02
C ALA A 230 25.23 17.48 -10.74
N ALA A 231 23.94 17.87 -10.71
CA ALA A 231 23.33 18.42 -9.51
C ALA A 231 23.25 17.38 -8.38
N VAL A 232 22.87 16.14 -8.69
CA VAL A 232 22.81 15.09 -7.67
C VAL A 232 24.21 14.78 -7.14
N ASP A 233 25.22 14.69 -8.00
CA ASP A 233 26.60 14.45 -7.55
C ASP A 233 27.11 15.60 -6.64
N ARG A 234 26.64 16.82 -6.87
CA ARG A 234 26.98 17.98 -6.03
C ARG A 234 26.26 17.99 -4.68
N PHE A 235 24.95 17.74 -4.68
CA PHE A 235 24.12 17.89 -3.48
C PHE A 235 24.07 16.63 -2.62
N PHE A 236 24.36 15.47 -3.22
CA PHE A 236 24.31 14.16 -2.58
C PHE A 236 25.61 13.36 -2.85
N PRO A 237 26.81 13.94 -2.61
CA PRO A 237 28.08 13.36 -3.03
C PRO A 237 28.42 12.01 -2.37
N GLU A 238 27.86 11.76 -1.18
CA GLU A 238 28.10 10.53 -0.41
C GLU A 238 26.88 9.59 -0.39
N HIS A 239 25.84 9.88 -1.18
CA HIS A 239 24.66 9.01 -1.27
C HIS A 239 24.86 7.95 -2.35
N ILE A 240 24.48 6.71 -2.04
CA ILE A 240 24.38 5.64 -3.03
C ILE A 240 23.33 6.05 -4.08
N ARG A 241 23.70 6.03 -5.36
CA ARG A 241 22.86 6.54 -6.44
C ARG A 241 21.92 5.44 -6.92
N LEU A 242 20.65 5.56 -6.57
CA LEU A 242 19.59 4.73 -7.13
C LEU A 242 19.09 5.34 -8.44
N SER A 243 18.49 4.51 -9.29
CA SER A 243 17.98 4.91 -10.58
C SER A 243 16.69 4.20 -10.95
N VAL A 244 15.79 4.95 -11.58
CA VAL A 244 14.57 4.44 -12.22
C VAL A 244 14.81 4.03 -13.68
N HIS A 245 16.00 4.29 -14.22
CA HIS A 245 16.43 3.87 -15.56
C HIS A 245 17.37 2.68 -15.49
N GLN A 246 17.42 1.90 -16.58
CA GLN A 246 18.27 0.72 -16.69
C GLN A 246 19.75 1.10 -16.80
N TYR A 247 20.56 0.51 -15.93
CA TYR A 247 22.02 0.50 -15.94
C TYR A 247 22.49 -0.96 -15.83
N ASP A 248 23.80 -1.18 -15.99
CA ASP A 248 24.46 -2.48 -15.77
C ASP A 248 24.74 -2.75 -14.28
N ASN A 249 24.38 -1.82 -13.38
CA ASN A 249 24.61 -1.94 -11.94
C ASN A 249 26.09 -2.13 -11.56
N ALA A 250 27.06 -1.77 -12.41
CA ALA A 250 28.49 -1.78 -12.08
C ALA A 250 28.90 -0.67 -11.10
N GLY A 251 28.01 0.31 -10.90
CA GLY A 251 28.29 1.56 -10.18
C GLY A 251 28.64 2.72 -11.14
N PRO A 252 28.42 3.98 -10.75
CA PRO A 252 27.93 4.41 -9.45
C PRO A 252 26.41 4.34 -9.29
N LYS A 253 25.66 4.01 -10.36
CA LYS A 253 24.19 3.98 -10.36
C LYS A 253 23.63 2.57 -10.33
N PHE A 254 22.63 2.35 -9.49
CA PHE A 254 21.94 1.07 -9.32
C PHE A 254 20.46 1.19 -9.71
N THR A 255 20.03 0.41 -10.68
CA THR A 255 18.64 0.37 -11.16
C THR A 255 17.77 -0.37 -10.15
N LEU A 256 16.75 0.31 -9.64
CA LEU A 256 15.79 -0.28 -8.72
C LEU A 256 14.56 -0.80 -9.45
N ALA A 257 14.10 -1.99 -9.09
CA ALA A 257 12.75 -2.44 -9.42
C ALA A 257 11.75 -1.71 -8.51
N LEU A 258 10.87 -0.88 -9.08
CA LEU A 258 9.86 -0.12 -8.32
C LEU A 258 8.60 -0.94 -7.99
N ALA A 259 8.49 -2.17 -8.47
CA ALA A 259 7.46 -3.11 -8.09
C ALA A 259 8.05 -4.53 -8.09
N ASP A 260 7.40 -5.47 -7.40
CA ASP A 260 7.78 -6.88 -7.44
C ASP A 260 7.57 -7.49 -8.82
N GLY A 261 8.42 -8.46 -9.17
CA GLY A 261 8.28 -9.26 -10.40
C GLY A 261 8.54 -8.52 -11.72
N LEU A 262 9.07 -7.29 -11.68
CA LEU A 262 9.44 -6.56 -12.89
C LEU A 262 10.62 -7.23 -13.61
N SER A 263 10.47 -7.46 -14.92
CA SER A 263 11.54 -7.94 -15.81
C SER A 263 12.20 -6.82 -16.61
N HIS A 264 11.61 -5.63 -16.59
CA HIS A 264 12.07 -4.44 -17.28
C HIS A 264 11.68 -3.19 -16.49
N VAL A 265 12.30 -2.07 -16.83
CA VAL A 265 12.03 -0.79 -16.17
C VAL A 265 10.59 -0.37 -16.44
N THR A 266 9.79 -0.37 -15.38
CA THR A 266 8.42 0.11 -15.40
C THR A 266 8.21 1.05 -14.23
N SER A 267 7.94 2.31 -14.53
CA SER A 267 7.67 3.34 -13.52
C SER A 267 6.17 3.56 -13.35
N PRO A 268 5.68 3.79 -12.12
CA PRO A 268 4.25 3.96 -11.86
C PRO A 268 3.63 5.18 -12.55
N TRP A 269 4.41 6.20 -12.86
CA TRP A 269 3.93 7.36 -13.62
C TRP A 269 3.72 7.11 -15.12
N HIS A 270 4.00 5.89 -15.61
CA HIS A 270 3.82 5.46 -17.00
C HIS A 270 2.93 4.22 -17.14
N ALA A 271 2.24 3.82 -16.06
CA ALA A 271 1.46 2.58 -16.00
C ALA A 271 0.23 2.76 -15.11
N VAL A 272 -0.64 1.75 -15.10
CA VAL A 272 -1.72 1.58 -14.14
C VAL A 272 -1.44 0.36 -13.25
N PRO A 273 -1.75 0.44 -11.94
CA PRO A 273 -1.64 -0.69 -11.02
C PRO A 273 -2.78 -1.69 -11.22
N VAL A 274 -2.41 -2.97 -11.23
CA VAL A 274 -3.35 -4.10 -11.33
C VAL A 274 -3.15 -5.02 -10.14
N ARG A 275 -4.26 -5.34 -9.45
CA ARG A 275 -4.35 -6.34 -8.39
C ARG A 275 -5.00 -7.61 -8.96
N GLN A 276 -4.29 -8.73 -8.88
CA GLN A 276 -4.74 -10.04 -9.36
C GLN A 276 -5.61 -10.75 -8.33
N LEU A 277 -6.35 -11.77 -8.75
CA LEU A 277 -7.22 -12.58 -7.88
C LEU A 277 -6.47 -13.30 -6.74
N ASP A 278 -5.22 -13.68 -6.99
CA ASP A 278 -4.33 -14.32 -6.01
C ASP A 278 -3.67 -13.31 -5.04
N GLY A 279 -3.91 -12.01 -5.24
CA GLY A 279 -3.31 -10.93 -4.46
C GLY A 279 -2.01 -10.37 -5.05
N GLY A 280 -1.51 -10.97 -6.14
CA GLY A 280 -0.38 -10.46 -6.91
C GLY A 280 -0.63 -9.04 -7.43
N GLN A 281 0.45 -8.29 -7.61
CA GLN A 281 0.39 -6.89 -8.05
C GLN A 281 1.32 -6.67 -9.23
N SER A 282 0.91 -5.82 -10.17
CA SER A 282 1.73 -5.47 -11.33
C SER A 282 1.43 -4.06 -11.83
N LEU A 283 2.39 -3.49 -12.57
CA LEU A 283 2.22 -2.24 -13.32
C LEU A 283 2.12 -2.58 -14.81
N ARG A 284 1.05 -2.10 -15.47
CA ARG A 284 0.77 -2.41 -16.88
C ARG A 284 0.35 -1.17 -17.66
N GLY A 285 0.50 -1.17 -18.98
CA GLY A 285 -0.08 -0.11 -19.82
C GLY A 285 -1.61 -0.18 -19.77
N ARG A 286 -2.29 0.96 -19.58
CA ARG A 286 -3.77 1.01 -19.54
C ARG A 286 -4.42 0.41 -20.78
N ALA A 287 -3.83 0.62 -21.96
CA ALA A 287 -4.33 0.05 -23.22
C ALA A 287 -4.24 -1.49 -23.30
N GLU A 288 -3.45 -2.13 -22.43
CA GLU A 288 -3.27 -3.59 -22.39
C GLU A 288 -4.29 -4.28 -21.47
N ILE A 289 -5.12 -3.51 -20.77
CA ILE A 289 -6.06 -4.01 -19.79
C ILE A 289 -7.33 -4.51 -20.49
N ASP A 290 -7.66 -5.77 -20.22
CA ASP A 290 -8.92 -6.36 -20.63
C ASP A 290 -10.05 -5.93 -19.68
N GLY A 291 -10.89 -4.98 -20.12
CA GLY A 291 -12.03 -4.49 -19.35
C GLY A 291 -13.15 -5.50 -19.12
N SER A 292 -13.08 -6.70 -19.71
CA SER A 292 -13.99 -7.82 -19.39
C SER A 292 -13.53 -8.64 -18.18
N ARG A 293 -12.25 -8.51 -17.78
CA ARG A 293 -11.63 -9.23 -16.67
C ARG A 293 -11.17 -8.34 -15.53
N HIS A 294 -11.41 -7.03 -15.62
CA HIS A 294 -10.98 -6.08 -14.61
C HIS A 294 -12.09 -5.10 -14.29
N VAL A 295 -12.21 -4.77 -13.01
CA VAL A 295 -13.03 -3.67 -12.51
C VAL A 295 -12.13 -2.54 -12.01
N GLN A 296 -12.57 -1.31 -12.23
CA GLN A 296 -11.86 -0.14 -11.74
C GLN A 296 -12.33 0.18 -10.32
N VAL A 297 -11.41 0.19 -9.37
CA VAL A 297 -11.61 0.71 -8.02
C VAL A 297 -11.32 2.20 -8.02
N THR A 298 -12.19 2.99 -7.40
CA THR A 298 -12.05 4.43 -7.25
C THR A 298 -11.79 4.83 -5.81
N TRP A 299 -11.07 5.94 -5.61
CA TRP A 299 -10.83 6.60 -4.34
C TRP A 299 -11.22 8.07 -4.47
N GLN A 300 -12.22 8.50 -3.68
CA GLN A 300 -12.80 9.85 -3.76
C GLN A 300 -13.24 10.20 -5.19
N GLY A 301 -13.86 9.22 -5.88
CA GLY A 301 -14.32 9.35 -7.27
C GLY A 301 -13.22 9.36 -8.33
N ARG A 302 -11.95 9.14 -7.96
CA ARG A 302 -10.82 9.07 -8.90
C ARG A 302 -10.37 7.63 -9.09
N PRO A 303 -9.98 7.18 -10.29
CA PRO A 303 -9.43 5.84 -10.47
C PRO A 303 -8.22 5.61 -9.55
N TRP A 304 -8.18 4.46 -8.89
CA TRP A 304 -7.14 4.11 -7.91
C TRP A 304 -6.34 2.88 -8.33
N LEU A 305 -7.03 1.81 -8.73
CA LEU A 305 -6.43 0.61 -9.31
C LEU A 305 -7.44 -0.18 -10.13
N LEU A 306 -6.93 -1.17 -10.88
CA LEU A 306 -7.74 -2.20 -11.51
C LEU A 306 -7.63 -3.50 -10.71
N HIS A 307 -8.75 -4.13 -10.42
CA HIS A 307 -8.80 -5.44 -9.76
C HIS A 307 -9.29 -6.49 -10.76
N GLU A 308 -8.55 -7.58 -10.89
CA GLU A 308 -8.91 -8.72 -11.71
C GLU A 308 -10.15 -9.43 -11.14
N THR A 309 -11.02 -9.92 -12.02
CA THR A 309 -12.20 -10.69 -11.63
C THR A 309 -12.23 -12.01 -12.38
N GLN A 310 -13.15 -12.91 -12.04
CA GLN A 310 -13.37 -14.17 -12.76
C GLN A 310 -13.95 -13.98 -14.19
N GLY A 311 -14.04 -12.74 -14.69
CA GLY A 311 -14.62 -12.42 -15.99
C GLY A 311 -16.14 -12.21 -15.96
N GLU A 312 -16.70 -11.93 -14.78
CA GLU A 312 -18.11 -11.63 -14.62
C GLU A 312 -18.45 -10.28 -15.27
N ALA A 313 -19.67 -10.17 -15.82
CA ALA A 313 -20.16 -8.93 -16.42
C ALA A 313 -20.54 -7.90 -15.35
N LEU A 314 -19.53 -7.20 -14.83
CA LEU A 314 -19.63 -6.21 -13.76
C LEU A 314 -19.63 -4.76 -14.26
N GLN A 315 -19.83 -4.54 -15.57
CA GLN A 315 -20.01 -3.20 -16.10
C GLN A 315 -21.29 -2.58 -15.50
N GLY A 316 -21.15 -1.39 -14.90
CA GLY A 316 -22.25 -0.67 -14.23
C GLY A 316 -22.13 -0.66 -12.71
N TYR A 317 -21.41 -1.61 -12.10
CA TYR A 317 -21.10 -1.57 -10.67
C TYR A 317 -20.11 -0.44 -10.37
N ARG A 318 -20.17 0.08 -9.14
CA ARG A 318 -19.21 1.05 -8.62
C ARG A 318 -18.44 0.42 -7.46
N PHE A 319 -17.12 0.56 -7.48
CA PHE A 319 -16.21 0.01 -6.48
C PHE A 319 -15.44 1.17 -5.84
N GLU A 320 -15.84 1.59 -4.64
CA GLU A 320 -15.28 2.77 -3.96
C GLU A 320 -14.47 2.36 -2.72
N LEU A 321 -13.18 2.63 -2.75
CA LEU A 321 -12.26 2.49 -1.63
C LEU A 321 -12.68 3.41 -0.48
N GLN A 322 -12.55 2.93 0.76
CA GLN A 322 -12.93 3.69 1.96
C GLN A 322 -11.73 4.33 2.67
N LYS A 323 -10.54 3.72 2.60
CA LYS A 323 -9.31 4.26 3.18
C LYS A 323 -8.07 3.80 2.42
N LEU A 324 -7.11 4.70 2.32
CA LEU A 324 -5.80 4.41 1.75
C LEU A 324 -4.95 3.48 2.65
N PRO A 325 -4.04 2.69 2.04
CA PRO A 325 -3.93 2.52 0.58
C PRO A 325 -4.95 1.51 0.02
N LEU A 326 -5.33 0.49 0.79
CA LEU A 326 -6.24 -0.59 0.38
C LEU A 326 -7.09 -1.11 1.56
N PHE A 327 -7.89 -0.25 2.20
CA PHE A 327 -8.72 -0.68 3.32
C PHE A 327 -10.20 -0.25 3.19
N GLY A 328 -11.08 -1.24 3.22
CA GLY A 328 -12.52 -1.13 3.04
C GLY A 328 -12.92 -0.84 1.60
N LEU A 329 -13.84 -1.64 1.05
CA LEU A 329 -14.38 -1.42 -0.29
C LEU A 329 -15.91 -1.41 -0.24
N VAL A 330 -16.55 -0.39 -0.79
CA VAL A 330 -18.00 -0.35 -0.98
C VAL A 330 -18.33 -0.64 -2.43
N ILE A 331 -19.18 -1.64 -2.66
CA ILE A 331 -19.68 -2.02 -3.97
C ILE A 331 -21.15 -1.63 -4.04
N SER A 332 -21.50 -0.82 -5.03
CA SER A 332 -22.88 -0.42 -5.30
C SER A 332 -23.29 -0.86 -6.70
N ASP A 333 -24.55 -1.26 -6.83
CA ASP A 333 -25.17 -1.65 -8.08
C ASP A 333 -26.25 -0.63 -8.50
N PRO A 334 -25.86 0.50 -9.11
CA PRO A 334 -26.79 1.53 -9.52
C PRO A 334 -27.73 1.10 -10.66
N MET A 335 -27.46 -0.04 -11.30
CA MET A 335 -28.24 -0.55 -12.43
C MET A 335 -29.21 -1.67 -12.03
N GLY A 336 -29.18 -2.13 -10.78
CA GLY A 336 -30.05 -3.21 -10.29
C GLY A 336 -29.79 -4.54 -11.02
N LEU A 337 -28.52 -4.83 -11.33
CA LEU A 337 -28.04 -6.05 -11.96
C LEU A 337 -28.04 -7.28 -11.04
N GLY A 338 -28.00 -7.07 -9.72
CA GLY A 338 -28.03 -8.09 -8.66
C GLY A 338 -26.64 -8.55 -8.20
N PHE A 339 -26.41 -8.69 -6.89
CA PHE A 339 -25.08 -9.07 -6.36
C PHE A 339 -24.72 -10.56 -6.59
N GLU A 340 -25.67 -11.40 -7.01
CA GLU A 340 -25.43 -12.78 -7.41
C GLU A 340 -24.48 -12.93 -8.60
N ARG A 341 -24.26 -11.85 -9.36
CA ARG A 341 -23.29 -11.81 -10.46
C ARG A 341 -21.84 -11.83 -10.01
N LEU A 342 -21.55 -11.41 -8.78
CA LEU A 342 -20.20 -11.48 -8.24
C LEU A 342 -19.89 -12.92 -7.84
N SER A 343 -18.85 -13.49 -8.45
CA SER A 343 -18.38 -14.83 -8.08
C SER A 343 -17.83 -14.85 -6.65
N THR A 344 -17.75 -16.04 -6.06
CA THR A 344 -17.26 -16.20 -4.69
C THR A 344 -15.79 -15.82 -4.64
N GLU A 345 -15.06 -16.24 -5.66
CA GLU A 345 -13.63 -16.06 -5.84
C GLU A 345 -13.29 -14.57 -5.97
N THR A 346 -14.06 -13.81 -6.77
CA THR A 346 -13.91 -12.36 -6.87
C THR A 346 -14.18 -11.70 -5.51
N LEU A 347 -15.27 -12.03 -4.83
CA LEU A 347 -15.59 -11.46 -3.52
C LEU A 347 -14.53 -11.78 -2.47
N GLN A 348 -14.05 -13.02 -2.42
CA GLN A 348 -12.97 -13.41 -1.50
C GLN A 348 -11.66 -12.68 -1.83
N ALA A 349 -11.32 -12.51 -3.11
CA ALA A 349 -10.13 -11.76 -3.52
C ALA A 349 -10.23 -10.27 -3.15
N LEU A 350 -11.41 -9.66 -3.31
CA LEU A 350 -11.67 -8.29 -2.88
C LEU A 350 -11.58 -8.17 -1.36
N VAL A 351 -12.21 -9.08 -0.60
CA VAL A 351 -12.13 -9.09 0.87
C VAL A 351 -10.69 -9.21 1.35
N ARG A 352 -9.88 -10.11 0.77
CA ARG A 352 -8.44 -10.22 1.10
C ARG A 352 -7.64 -8.98 0.74
N SER A 353 -7.96 -8.34 -0.38
CA SER A 353 -7.24 -7.14 -0.84
C SER A 353 -7.57 -5.92 -0.01
N PHE A 354 -8.83 -5.77 0.43
CA PHE A 354 -9.33 -4.57 1.10
C PHE A 354 -9.62 -4.76 2.60
N GLY A 355 -9.39 -5.94 3.17
CA GLY A 355 -9.74 -6.28 4.56
C GLY A 355 -11.24 -6.49 4.78
N PHE A 356 -12.11 -5.70 4.15
CA PHE A 356 -13.54 -5.96 4.08
C PHE A 356 -14.19 -5.38 2.82
N VAL A 357 -15.34 -5.94 2.46
CA VAL A 357 -16.18 -5.49 1.34
C VAL A 357 -17.61 -5.29 1.84
N CYS A 358 -18.22 -4.16 1.50
CA CYS A 358 -19.63 -3.86 1.73
C CYS A 358 -20.39 -3.90 0.41
N LEU A 359 -21.34 -4.81 0.25
CA LEU A 359 -22.32 -4.80 -0.82
C LEU A 359 -23.53 -3.98 -0.37
N ARG A 360 -23.79 -2.87 -1.05
CA ARG A 360 -24.83 -1.91 -0.63
C ARG A 360 -26.19 -2.24 -1.24
N GLY A 361 -27.19 -2.45 -0.37
CA GLY A 361 -28.58 -2.64 -0.78
C GLY A 361 -28.95 -4.10 -1.11
N CYS A 362 -28.36 -5.07 -0.41
CA CYS A 362 -28.78 -6.47 -0.46
C CYS A 362 -30.13 -6.67 0.25
N GLU A 363 -30.87 -7.68 -0.20
CA GLU A 363 -32.14 -8.08 0.41
C GLU A 363 -32.14 -9.58 0.71
N TYR A 364 -32.42 -9.92 1.97
CA TYR A 364 -32.67 -11.29 2.38
C TYR A 364 -34.07 -11.39 2.98
N ALA A 365 -34.83 -12.39 2.53
CA ALA A 365 -36.19 -12.64 2.99
C ALA A 365 -36.21 -13.10 4.46
N ASP A 366 -35.25 -13.96 4.81
CA ASP A 366 -35.11 -14.56 6.13
C ASP A 366 -33.65 -14.94 6.43
N GLN A 367 -33.42 -15.35 7.68
CA GLN A 367 -32.10 -15.79 8.15
C GLN A 367 -31.59 -17.03 7.40
N ALA A 368 -32.47 -17.91 6.91
CA ALA A 368 -32.07 -19.12 6.21
C ALA A 368 -31.50 -18.80 4.82
N SER A 369 -32.11 -17.87 4.08
CA SER A 369 -31.60 -17.36 2.81
C SER A 369 -30.26 -16.66 2.96
N PHE A 370 -30.08 -15.88 4.04
CA PHE A 370 -28.80 -15.25 4.38
C PHE A 370 -27.71 -16.29 4.69
N ALA A 371 -28.01 -17.28 5.54
CA ALA A 371 -27.06 -18.36 5.86
C ALA A 371 -26.69 -19.18 4.60
N ALA A 372 -27.66 -19.49 3.75
CA ALA A 372 -27.42 -20.24 2.51
C ALA A 372 -26.46 -19.51 1.56
N ASP A 373 -26.61 -18.18 1.39
CA ASP A 373 -25.67 -17.40 0.60
C ASP A 373 -24.29 -17.34 1.26
N CYS A 374 -24.23 -17.20 2.59
CA CYS A 374 -22.98 -17.22 3.34
C CYS A 374 -22.19 -18.54 3.21
N ALA A 375 -22.88 -19.68 3.03
CA ALA A 375 -22.27 -21.00 2.93
C ALA A 375 -21.34 -21.17 1.71
N ARG A 376 -21.43 -20.29 0.70
CA ARG A 376 -20.51 -20.31 -0.44
C ARG A 376 -19.07 -19.94 -0.05
N PHE A 377 -18.87 -19.27 1.08
CA PHE A 377 -17.55 -18.77 1.51
C PHE A 377 -16.76 -19.74 2.37
N GLY A 378 -17.36 -20.85 2.82
CA GLY A 378 -16.72 -21.83 3.70
C GLY A 378 -17.72 -22.60 4.54
N THR A 379 -17.24 -23.32 5.54
CA THR A 379 -18.09 -24.04 6.49
C THR A 379 -18.63 -23.07 7.53
N ILE A 380 -19.95 -22.99 7.69
CA ILE A 380 -20.55 -22.13 8.71
C ILE A 380 -20.30 -22.70 10.10
N TYR A 381 -19.78 -21.87 11.00
CA TYR A 381 -19.72 -22.22 12.43
C TYR A 381 -21.12 -22.15 13.04
N ARG A 382 -21.59 -23.27 13.57
CA ARG A 382 -22.94 -23.40 14.12
C ARG A 382 -22.93 -23.27 15.64
N TRP A 383 -23.47 -22.16 16.13
CA TRP A 383 -23.70 -21.93 17.55
C TRP A 383 -24.87 -22.77 18.07
N ALA A 384 -25.03 -22.82 19.39
CA ALA A 384 -26.17 -23.48 20.03
C ALA A 384 -27.54 -22.89 19.60
N PHE A 385 -27.57 -21.60 19.25
CA PHE A 385 -28.76 -20.91 18.74
C PHE A 385 -28.95 -21.03 17.21
N GLY A 386 -28.01 -21.66 16.49
CA GLY A 386 -28.06 -21.83 15.03
C GLY A 386 -26.91 -21.19 14.28
N GLU A 387 -27.09 -21.02 12.97
CA GLU A 387 -26.08 -20.51 12.04
C GLU A 387 -26.01 -18.97 12.02
N VAL A 388 -27.14 -18.31 12.30
CA VAL A 388 -27.25 -16.84 12.27
C VAL A 388 -27.33 -16.29 13.68
N HIS A 389 -26.36 -15.45 14.03
CA HIS A 389 -26.37 -14.70 15.27
C HIS A 389 -27.06 -13.34 15.06
N VAL A 390 -28.21 -13.12 15.71
CA VAL A 390 -28.93 -11.84 15.66
C VAL A 390 -28.31 -10.86 16.65
N VAL A 391 -27.50 -9.94 16.14
CA VAL A 391 -26.79 -8.92 16.92
C VAL A 391 -27.69 -7.69 17.10
N LYS A 392 -28.40 -7.67 18.22
CA LYS A 392 -29.36 -6.62 18.60
C LYS A 392 -29.26 -6.31 20.11
N PRO A 393 -29.42 -5.04 20.53
CA PRO A 393 -29.55 -4.68 21.94
C PRO A 393 -30.72 -5.39 22.62
N ALA A 394 -30.50 -5.93 23.81
CA ALA A 394 -31.50 -6.59 24.63
C ALA A 394 -31.79 -5.77 25.90
N ASP A 395 -33.00 -5.89 26.45
CA ASP A 395 -33.38 -5.20 27.69
C ASP A 395 -32.52 -5.64 28.89
N GLN A 396 -32.13 -6.92 28.91
CA GLN A 396 -31.25 -7.53 29.91
C GLN A 396 -30.09 -8.23 29.21
N PRO A 397 -29.02 -7.50 28.84
CA PRO A 397 -27.91 -8.08 28.13
C PRO A 397 -27.10 -9.02 29.02
N GLN A 398 -26.69 -10.17 28.47
CA GLN A 398 -25.78 -11.13 29.12
C GLN A 398 -24.32 -10.98 28.67
N GLY A 399 -24.03 -9.95 27.86
CA GLY A 399 -22.70 -9.65 27.33
C GLY A 399 -22.72 -8.37 26.51
N VAL A 400 -21.54 -7.81 26.24
CA VAL A 400 -21.42 -6.47 25.64
C VAL A 400 -22.04 -6.37 24.23
N VAL A 401 -22.03 -7.48 23.48
CA VAL A 401 -22.58 -7.56 22.10
C VAL A 401 -24.06 -7.19 22.04
N HIS A 402 -24.85 -7.62 23.04
CA HIS A 402 -26.29 -7.30 23.15
C HIS A 402 -26.57 -6.10 24.06
N SER A 403 -25.53 -5.39 24.50
CA SER A 403 -25.66 -4.19 25.33
C SER A 403 -25.57 -2.91 24.50
N LEU A 404 -25.67 -1.76 25.16
CA LEU A 404 -25.39 -0.43 24.59
C LEU A 404 -23.91 -0.01 24.77
N GLU A 405 -23.12 -0.77 25.54
CA GLU A 405 -21.71 -0.50 25.77
C GLU A 405 -20.87 -0.70 24.49
N LYS A 406 -19.63 -0.21 24.48
CA LYS A 406 -18.70 -0.53 23.39
C LYS A 406 -18.45 -2.04 23.35
N THR A 407 -18.25 -2.58 22.15
CA THR A 407 -17.66 -3.92 22.00
C THR A 407 -16.16 -3.74 21.78
N PRO A 408 -15.30 -4.25 22.66
CA PRO A 408 -13.86 -4.13 22.52
C PRO A 408 -13.35 -4.75 21.21
N LEU A 409 -12.23 -4.24 20.70
CA LEU A 409 -11.61 -4.77 19.48
C LEU A 409 -11.12 -6.22 19.71
N HIS A 410 -11.46 -7.13 18.79
CA HIS A 410 -11.10 -8.55 18.84
C HIS A 410 -11.14 -9.17 17.43
N TRP A 411 -10.88 -10.48 17.33
CA TRP A 411 -11.20 -11.27 16.14
C TRP A 411 -12.07 -12.47 16.53
N ASP A 412 -12.95 -12.91 15.63
CA ASP A 412 -14.02 -13.84 15.96
C ASP A 412 -13.51 -15.28 16.15
N LEU A 413 -14.15 -16.00 17.08
CA LEU A 413 -13.89 -17.41 17.44
C LEU A 413 -12.53 -17.69 18.10
N ASN A 414 -11.82 -16.66 18.55
CA ASN A 414 -10.49 -16.79 19.16
C ASN A 414 -10.48 -17.27 20.62
N LEU A 415 -11.63 -17.25 21.31
CA LEU A 415 -11.72 -17.70 22.72
C LEU A 415 -12.72 -18.86 22.88
N LEU A 416 -12.88 -19.70 21.85
CA LEU A 416 -13.73 -20.89 21.98
C LEU A 416 -13.21 -21.84 23.09
N PRO A 417 -14.11 -22.56 23.80
CA PRO A 417 -13.73 -23.47 24.87
C PRO A 417 -12.72 -24.55 24.44
N ASP A 418 -11.86 -25.01 25.36
CA ASP A 418 -10.92 -26.12 25.11
C ASP A 418 -11.60 -27.44 24.70
N SER A 419 -12.88 -27.58 25.06
CA SER A 419 -13.69 -28.73 24.68
C SER A 419 -14.22 -28.67 23.25
N ASP A 420 -14.11 -27.52 22.56
CA ASP A 420 -14.59 -27.38 21.19
C ASP A 420 -13.73 -28.27 20.25
N PRO A 421 -14.33 -29.15 19.43
CA PRO A 421 -13.59 -30.04 18.54
C PRO A 421 -12.66 -29.33 17.55
N LEU A 422 -12.96 -28.09 17.17
CA LEU A 422 -12.10 -27.30 16.27
C LEU A 422 -10.86 -26.80 17.01
N VAL A 423 -11.03 -26.34 18.25
CA VAL A 423 -9.92 -25.91 19.12
C VAL A 423 -9.02 -27.08 19.50
N GLN A 424 -9.58 -28.27 19.71
CA GLN A 424 -8.79 -29.48 19.98
C GLN A 424 -7.89 -29.88 18.80
N ARG A 425 -8.27 -29.53 17.57
CA ARG A 425 -7.48 -29.78 16.35
C ARG A 425 -6.48 -28.66 16.09
N ASP A 426 -6.91 -27.44 16.30
CA ASP A 426 -6.11 -26.22 16.15
C ASP A 426 -6.35 -25.31 17.36
N PRO A 427 -5.41 -25.27 18.33
CA PRO A 427 -5.55 -24.44 19.53
C PRO A 427 -5.69 -22.94 19.24
N LYS A 428 -5.33 -22.49 18.04
CA LYS A 428 -5.44 -21.10 17.58
C LYS A 428 -6.60 -20.88 16.60
N PHE A 429 -7.51 -21.84 16.51
CA PHE A 429 -8.66 -21.79 15.60
C PHE A 429 -9.40 -20.44 15.71
N CYS A 430 -9.77 -19.90 14.55
CA CYS A 430 -10.63 -18.73 14.44
C CYS A 430 -11.42 -18.79 13.12
N ALA A 431 -12.42 -17.90 12.98
CA ALA A 431 -13.11 -17.76 11.69
C ALA A 431 -12.14 -17.22 10.63
N HIS A 432 -12.34 -17.61 9.37
CA HIS A 432 -11.62 -17.05 8.22
C HIS A 432 -12.23 -15.72 7.78
N THR A 433 -13.56 -15.72 7.68
CA THR A 433 -14.37 -14.58 7.25
C THR A 433 -15.64 -14.57 8.10
N PHE A 434 -16.19 -13.40 8.37
CA PHE A 434 -17.55 -13.29 8.87
C PHE A 434 -18.32 -12.24 8.10
N MET A 435 -19.63 -12.43 8.06
CA MET A 435 -20.57 -11.61 7.30
C MET A 435 -21.54 -10.95 8.26
N LEU A 436 -21.81 -9.67 8.02
CA LEU A 436 -22.77 -8.86 8.76
C LEU A 436 -23.79 -8.28 7.78
N TYR A 437 -25.05 -8.70 7.90
CA TYR A 437 -26.16 -8.13 7.16
C TYR A 437 -26.93 -7.13 8.03
N CYS A 438 -27.15 -5.92 7.52
CA CYS A 438 -27.85 -4.87 8.23
C CYS A 438 -29.35 -4.90 7.95
N LYS A 439 -30.14 -5.34 8.94
CA LYS A 439 -31.61 -5.26 8.87
C LYS A 439 -32.10 -3.89 9.31
N THR A 440 -31.50 -3.33 10.36
CA THR A 440 -31.83 -1.98 10.85
C THR A 440 -30.54 -1.30 11.31
N PRO A 441 -30.14 -0.17 10.69
CA PRO A 441 -28.90 0.52 11.05
C PRO A 441 -29.05 1.27 12.40
N PRO A 442 -27.94 1.53 13.11
CA PRO A 442 -27.92 2.48 14.21
C PRO A 442 -28.00 3.93 13.70
N GLN A 443 -28.06 4.88 14.64
CA GLN A 443 -27.89 6.30 14.32
C GLN A 443 -26.44 6.60 13.87
N PRO A 444 -26.23 7.61 13.00
CA PRO A 444 -24.89 8.02 12.60
C PRO A 444 -24.02 8.43 13.80
N GLY A 445 -22.75 8.00 13.82
CA GLY A 445 -21.78 8.29 14.87
C GLY A 445 -21.91 7.48 16.17
N GLU A 446 -22.91 6.60 16.30
CA GLU A 446 -22.98 5.61 17.39
C GLU A 446 -23.29 4.18 16.92
N GLY A 447 -22.76 3.17 17.63
CA GLY A 447 -23.04 1.76 17.33
C GLY A 447 -22.52 1.22 15.99
N GLN A 448 -21.70 1.99 15.26
CA GLN A 448 -20.96 1.54 14.08
C GLN A 448 -20.06 0.36 14.44
N THR A 449 -19.92 -0.57 13.49
CA THR A 449 -18.90 -1.61 13.59
C THR A 449 -17.55 -0.97 13.32
N THR A 450 -16.62 -1.07 14.27
CA THR A 450 -15.24 -0.63 14.06
C THR A 450 -14.45 -1.78 13.45
N ILE A 451 -13.62 -1.49 12.45
CA ILE A 451 -12.75 -2.47 11.78
C ILE A 451 -11.37 -1.83 11.68
N VAL A 452 -10.33 -2.57 12.08
CA VAL A 452 -8.93 -2.15 12.09
C VAL A 452 -8.16 -3.01 11.11
N ASP A 453 -7.41 -2.37 10.22
CA ASP A 453 -6.52 -3.06 9.30
C ASP A 453 -5.17 -3.35 9.97
N SER A 454 -4.84 -4.64 10.14
CA SER A 454 -3.55 -5.05 10.67
C SER A 454 -2.39 -4.54 9.82
N ARG A 455 -2.57 -4.44 8.49
CA ARG A 455 -1.51 -4.02 7.57
C ARG A 455 -1.14 -2.57 7.81
N ASN A 456 -2.13 -1.68 7.91
CA ASN A 456 -1.91 -0.28 8.24
C ASN A 456 -1.32 -0.10 9.64
N ALA A 457 -1.78 -0.88 10.63
CA ALA A 457 -1.25 -0.84 11.99
C ALA A 457 0.25 -1.21 12.03
N LEU A 458 0.63 -2.32 11.38
CA LEU A 458 2.02 -2.77 11.30
C LEU A 458 2.90 -1.84 10.45
N ALA A 459 2.38 -1.31 9.35
CA ALA A 459 3.06 -0.30 8.55
C ALA A 459 3.34 0.97 9.36
N LYS A 460 2.39 1.39 10.23
CA LYS A 460 2.54 2.60 11.04
C LYS A 460 3.65 2.49 12.10
N VAL A 461 3.84 1.31 12.71
CA VAL A 461 4.91 1.11 13.73
C VAL A 461 6.28 0.82 13.12
N GLY A 462 6.32 0.47 11.84
CA GLY A 462 7.55 0.17 11.10
C GLY A 462 8.08 -1.23 11.37
N LEU A 463 8.92 -1.71 10.45
CA LEU A 463 9.44 -3.06 10.35
C LEU A 463 10.24 -3.48 11.58
N ARG A 464 11.02 -2.57 12.17
CA ARG A 464 11.80 -2.86 13.38
C ARG A 464 10.89 -3.21 14.55
N THR A 465 9.90 -2.37 14.82
CA THR A 465 8.94 -2.57 15.91
C THR A 465 8.08 -3.81 15.64
N ALA A 466 7.57 -3.96 14.41
CA ALA A 466 6.79 -5.12 14.02
C ALA A 466 7.56 -6.44 14.21
N ARG A 467 8.87 -6.48 13.88
CA ARG A 467 9.74 -7.65 14.14
C ARG A 467 9.97 -7.89 15.63
N GLN A 468 10.09 -6.84 16.45
CA GLN A 468 10.18 -7.00 17.90
C GLN A 468 8.90 -7.62 18.47
N TRP A 469 7.74 -7.18 17.98
CA TRP A 469 6.45 -7.69 18.40
C TRP A 469 6.17 -9.14 17.99
N GLN A 470 6.87 -9.68 16.97
CA GLN A 470 6.79 -11.12 16.64
C GLN A 470 7.29 -12.03 17.76
N GLY A 471 8.14 -11.52 18.67
CA GLY A 471 8.63 -12.26 19.83
C GLY A 471 7.79 -12.10 21.09
N ILE A 472 6.62 -11.44 21.00
CA ILE A 472 5.75 -11.16 22.14
C ILE A 472 4.49 -12.00 22.04
N ASP A 473 4.20 -12.77 23.08
CA ASP A 473 2.93 -13.45 23.26
C ASP A 473 2.08 -12.70 24.29
N ILE A 474 0.78 -12.57 24.02
CA ILE A 474 -0.20 -12.03 24.96
C ILE A 474 -1.20 -13.12 25.31
N THR A 475 -1.35 -13.35 26.61
CA THR A 475 -2.34 -14.26 27.18
C THR A 475 -3.58 -13.49 27.59
N TYR A 476 -4.73 -13.92 27.07
CA TYR A 476 -6.05 -13.36 27.32
C TYR A 476 -6.84 -14.28 28.24
N TYR A 477 -7.56 -13.70 29.20
CA TYR A 477 -8.40 -14.44 30.13
C TYR A 477 -9.77 -13.76 30.29
N THR A 478 -10.84 -14.54 30.15
CA THR A 478 -12.21 -14.09 30.42
C THR A 478 -12.95 -15.09 31.30
N ARG A 479 -13.78 -14.59 32.22
CA ARG A 479 -14.63 -15.43 33.08
C ARG A 479 -15.94 -15.86 32.41
N MET A 480 -16.21 -15.40 31.19
CA MET A 480 -17.44 -15.75 30.48
C MET A 480 -17.48 -17.25 30.18
N THR A 481 -18.48 -17.94 30.73
CA THR A 481 -18.63 -19.40 30.68
C THR A 481 -18.77 -19.95 29.27
N TYR A 482 -19.33 -19.17 28.35
CA TYR A 482 -19.44 -19.55 26.94
C TYR A 482 -18.07 -19.58 26.21
N PHE A 483 -17.10 -18.77 26.66
CA PHE A 483 -15.72 -18.76 26.14
C PHE A 483 -14.77 -19.64 26.96
N GLY A 484 -15.32 -20.60 27.71
CA GLY A 484 -14.57 -21.71 28.31
C GLY A 484 -13.72 -21.38 29.54
N GLY A 485 -13.55 -20.11 29.92
CA GLY A 485 -12.86 -19.73 31.16
C GLY A 485 -11.37 -20.09 31.22
N SER A 486 -10.78 -20.59 30.13
CA SER A 486 -9.37 -20.96 30.04
C SER A 486 -8.56 -19.80 29.43
N PRO A 487 -7.38 -19.46 29.96
CA PRO A 487 -6.48 -18.52 29.32
C PRO A 487 -6.07 -18.97 27.90
N ARG A 488 -5.92 -18.02 26.99
CA ARG A 488 -5.50 -18.23 25.59
C ARG A 488 -4.34 -17.33 25.24
N SER A 489 -3.27 -17.90 24.71
CA SER A 489 -2.07 -17.13 24.34
C SER A 489 -1.92 -17.05 22.83
N TYR A 490 -1.67 -15.85 22.34
CA TYR A 490 -1.44 -15.56 20.92
C TYR A 490 -0.19 -14.69 20.74
N PRO A 491 0.59 -14.93 19.67
CA PRO A 491 1.66 -14.01 19.29
C PRO A 491 1.03 -12.69 18.84
N LEU A 492 1.56 -11.57 19.33
CA LEU A 492 1.06 -10.24 19.01
C LEU A 492 1.15 -9.96 17.50
N VAL A 493 2.21 -10.44 16.84
CA VAL A 493 2.34 -10.45 15.38
C VAL A 493 2.45 -11.90 14.91
N ASP A 494 1.36 -12.42 14.36
CA ASP A 494 1.28 -13.77 13.77
C ASP A 494 1.47 -13.69 12.25
N ARG A 495 1.27 -14.81 11.55
CA ARG A 495 1.24 -14.87 10.07
C ARG A 495 -0.14 -15.25 9.58
N ASP A 496 -0.60 -14.58 8.52
CA ASP A 496 -1.77 -15.03 7.78
C ASP A 496 -1.47 -16.41 7.18
N PRO A 497 -2.26 -17.46 7.48
CA PRO A 497 -2.00 -18.82 6.99
C PRO A 497 -2.11 -18.95 5.46
N ARG A 498 -2.72 -17.97 4.78
CA ARG A 498 -2.95 -17.98 3.32
C ARG A 498 -1.82 -17.28 2.56
N SER A 499 -1.33 -16.15 3.07
CA SER A 499 -0.32 -15.33 2.39
C SER A 499 1.06 -15.37 3.05
N GLY A 500 1.15 -15.76 4.32
CA GLY A 500 2.37 -15.71 5.12
C GLY A 500 2.76 -14.32 5.62
N GLU A 501 2.00 -13.29 5.23
CA GLU A 501 2.21 -11.89 5.64
C GLU A 501 1.96 -11.70 7.15
N PRO A 502 2.66 -10.77 7.81
CA PRO A 502 2.47 -10.51 9.23
C PRO A 502 1.10 -9.88 9.50
N VAL A 503 0.43 -10.34 10.57
CA VAL A 503 -0.88 -9.87 11.00
C VAL A 503 -0.87 -9.54 12.49
N LEU A 504 -1.57 -8.47 12.87
CA LEU A 504 -1.68 -8.05 14.27
C LEU A 504 -2.79 -8.87 14.94
N ARG A 505 -2.45 -9.60 16.01
CA ARG A 505 -3.39 -10.34 16.85
C ARG A 505 -3.46 -9.68 18.20
N TYR A 506 -4.38 -8.74 18.31
CA TYR A 506 -4.60 -7.98 19.54
C TYR A 506 -6.08 -7.96 19.88
N GLN A 507 -6.41 -8.32 21.12
CA GLN A 507 -7.76 -8.17 21.66
C GLN A 507 -7.71 -7.18 22.81
N GLU A 508 -8.48 -6.09 22.70
CA GLU A 508 -8.55 -5.01 23.69
C GLU A 508 -9.10 -5.52 25.04
N GLY A 509 -8.46 -5.11 26.14
CA GLY A 509 -8.91 -5.40 27.49
C GLY A 509 -10.28 -4.79 27.80
N CYS A 510 -11.00 -5.40 28.74
CA CYS A 510 -12.33 -4.92 29.10
C CYS A 510 -12.62 -5.12 30.59
N GLU A 511 -13.08 -4.07 31.25
CA GLU A 511 -13.60 -4.11 32.61
C GLU A 511 -15.03 -3.56 32.62
N SER A 512 -16.00 -4.46 32.40
CA SER A 512 -17.45 -4.16 32.48
C SER A 512 -18.15 -5.17 33.40
N SER A 513 -19.29 -4.78 33.96
CA SER A 513 -20.16 -5.72 34.68
C SER A 513 -20.72 -6.83 33.79
N LEU A 514 -20.74 -6.62 32.46
CA LEU A 514 -21.26 -7.59 31.48
C LEU A 514 -20.17 -8.54 30.98
N GLN A 515 -18.93 -8.08 30.91
CA GLN A 515 -17.80 -8.85 30.41
C GLN A 515 -16.50 -8.30 30.97
N THR A 516 -15.62 -9.21 31.37
CA THR A 516 -14.23 -8.89 31.67
C THR A 516 -13.30 -9.63 30.73
N LEU A 517 -12.23 -8.96 30.30
CA LEU A 517 -11.12 -9.57 29.59
C LEU A 517 -9.83 -8.98 30.15
N GLU A 518 -9.05 -9.85 30.78
CA GLU A 518 -7.72 -9.53 31.30
C GLU A 518 -6.67 -9.90 30.25
N GLN A 519 -5.61 -9.10 30.17
CA GLN A 519 -4.48 -9.30 29.27
C GLN A 519 -3.20 -9.44 30.09
N ARG A 520 -2.33 -10.35 29.68
CA ARG A 520 -1.01 -10.54 30.28
C ARG A 520 0.04 -10.70 29.19
N VAL A 521 1.06 -9.85 29.21
CA VAL A 521 2.21 -9.95 28.30
C VAL A 521 3.19 -10.98 28.87
N GLU A 522 3.45 -12.05 28.12
CA GLU A 522 4.34 -13.12 28.59
C GLU A 522 5.79 -12.65 28.68
N GLY A 523 6.46 -12.96 29.80
CA GLY A 523 7.86 -12.60 30.04
C GLY A 523 8.14 -11.11 30.32
N GLY A 524 7.14 -10.23 30.23
CA GLY A 524 7.26 -8.80 30.55
C GLY A 524 7.02 -8.48 32.03
N ASP A 525 7.63 -7.39 32.52
CA ASP A 525 7.25 -6.81 33.82
C ASP A 525 6.00 -5.91 33.69
N GLU A 526 5.45 -5.48 34.82
CA GLU A 526 4.22 -4.66 34.84
C GLU A 526 4.39 -3.31 34.12
N ALA A 527 5.60 -2.76 34.10
CA ALA A 527 5.87 -1.47 33.44
C ALA A 527 5.86 -1.65 31.92
N PHE A 528 6.55 -2.67 31.42
CA PHE A 528 6.58 -3.04 30.01
C PHE A 528 5.19 -3.41 29.49
N GLN A 529 4.44 -4.22 30.26
CA GLN A 529 3.06 -4.56 29.89
C GLN A 529 2.19 -3.30 29.75
N ARG A 530 2.23 -2.39 30.73
CA ARG A 530 1.42 -1.17 30.66
C ARG A 530 1.78 -0.31 29.45
N GLU A 531 3.07 -0.11 29.19
CA GLU A 531 3.55 0.69 28.05
C GLU A 531 3.14 0.06 26.71
N LEU A 532 3.31 -1.26 26.55
CA LEU A 532 2.93 -1.95 25.34
C LEU A 532 1.43 -1.91 25.09
N ILE A 533 0.60 -2.16 26.12
CA ILE A 533 -0.86 -2.12 25.99
C ILE A 533 -1.34 -0.69 25.66
N GLU A 534 -0.80 0.34 26.30
CA GLU A 534 -1.12 1.74 25.98
C GLU A 534 -0.76 2.08 24.53
N GLN A 535 0.40 1.60 24.05
CA GLN A 535 0.80 1.77 22.65
C GLN A 535 -0.15 1.05 21.68
N LEU A 536 -0.56 -0.19 22.01
CA LEU A 536 -1.46 -0.98 21.19
C LEU A 536 -2.85 -0.37 21.12
N ASP A 537 -3.41 0.07 22.25
CA ASP A 537 -4.70 0.75 22.32
C ASP A 537 -4.67 2.04 21.49
N GLY A 538 -3.61 2.84 21.60
CA GLY A 538 -3.43 4.02 20.75
C GLY A 538 -3.35 3.69 19.25
N LEU A 539 -2.65 2.60 18.90
CA LEU A 539 -2.45 2.19 17.51
C LEU A 539 -3.75 1.72 16.85
N VAL A 540 -4.51 0.85 17.51
CA VAL A 540 -5.70 0.23 16.90
C VAL A 540 -6.86 1.20 16.76
N TYR A 541 -6.84 2.32 17.48
CA TYR A 541 -7.79 3.43 17.31
C TYR A 541 -7.24 4.58 16.46
N ASP A 542 -6.03 4.47 15.92
CA ASP A 542 -5.48 5.49 15.04
C ASP A 542 -6.34 5.65 13.77
N PRO A 543 -6.66 6.89 13.34
CA PRO A 543 -7.48 7.13 12.15
C PRO A 543 -6.91 6.55 10.84
N HIS A 544 -5.63 6.20 10.77
CA HIS A 544 -5.03 5.55 9.60
C HIS A 544 -5.32 4.03 9.58
N CYS A 545 -5.64 3.43 10.72
CA CYS A 545 -5.84 1.99 10.85
C CYS A 545 -7.32 1.61 10.92
N LEU A 546 -8.17 2.48 11.49
CA LEU A 546 -9.56 2.17 11.82
C LEU A 546 -10.58 2.79 10.84
N ILE A 547 -11.61 2.03 10.50
CA ILE A 547 -12.88 2.50 9.92
C ILE A 547 -13.99 2.20 10.92
N ALA A 548 -14.81 3.21 11.24
CA ALA A 548 -16.13 2.99 11.79
C ALA A 548 -17.12 2.92 10.62
N HIS A 549 -17.67 1.74 10.36
CA HIS A 549 -18.51 1.52 9.19
C HIS A 549 -19.90 2.14 9.37
N GLU A 550 -20.21 3.13 8.54
CA GLU A 550 -21.52 3.78 8.49
C GLU A 550 -22.52 2.90 7.73
N TRP A 551 -23.40 2.26 8.52
CA TRP A 551 -24.39 1.31 8.05
C TRP A 551 -25.55 1.98 7.30
N ALA A 552 -25.94 1.40 6.17
CA ALA A 552 -27.28 1.54 5.60
C ALA A 552 -28.08 0.24 5.77
N ALA A 553 -29.41 0.35 5.76
CA ALA A 553 -30.27 -0.83 5.69
C ALA A 553 -29.99 -1.60 4.40
N GLY A 554 -29.86 -2.92 4.49
CA GLY A 554 -29.51 -3.79 3.37
C GLY A 554 -28.01 -3.91 3.09
N ASP A 555 -27.13 -3.19 3.80
CA ASP A 555 -25.69 -3.40 3.64
C ASP A 555 -25.31 -4.82 4.09
N LEU A 556 -24.57 -5.54 3.24
CA LEU A 556 -23.91 -6.81 3.56
C LEU A 556 -22.40 -6.58 3.60
N VAL A 557 -21.79 -6.75 4.77
CA VAL A 557 -20.35 -6.56 4.96
C VAL A 557 -19.68 -7.91 5.16
N LEU A 558 -18.72 -8.24 4.30
CA LEU A 558 -17.86 -9.41 4.39
C LEU A 558 -16.49 -8.95 4.91
N ILE A 559 -16.02 -9.55 6.01
CA ILE A 559 -14.84 -9.10 6.74
C ILE A 559 -13.81 -10.23 6.81
N ASP A 560 -12.56 -9.94 6.42
CA ASP A 560 -11.41 -10.82 6.59
C ASP A 560 -11.02 -10.86 8.07
N ASN A 561 -11.44 -11.90 8.78
CA ASN A 561 -11.21 -12.03 10.22
C ASN A 561 -9.73 -12.29 10.56
N TYR A 562 -8.94 -12.78 9.60
CA TYR A 562 -7.52 -12.94 9.81
C TYR A 562 -6.79 -11.60 9.71
N GLN A 563 -7.09 -10.75 8.73
CA GLN A 563 -6.33 -9.51 8.55
C GLN A 563 -6.86 -8.34 9.37
N THR A 564 -8.04 -8.46 9.96
CA THR A 564 -8.67 -7.35 10.69
C THR A 564 -8.94 -7.66 12.15
N LEU A 565 -8.98 -6.61 12.95
CA LEU A 565 -9.64 -6.62 14.26
C LEU A 565 -10.96 -5.88 14.12
N HIS A 566 -11.95 -6.22 14.91
CA HIS A 566 -13.25 -5.57 14.86
C HIS A 566 -13.89 -5.41 16.24
N GLY A 567 -14.78 -4.43 16.33
CA GLY A 567 -15.49 -4.09 17.55
C GLY A 567 -16.73 -3.27 17.21
N ARG A 568 -17.20 -2.50 18.19
CA ARG A 568 -18.37 -1.63 18.00
C ARG A 568 -18.25 -0.40 18.88
N LEU A 569 -18.56 0.76 18.31
CA LEU A 569 -18.73 1.98 19.09
C LEU A 569 -19.85 1.79 20.14
N PRO A 570 -19.77 2.49 21.29
CA PRO A 570 -20.91 2.55 22.20
C PRO A 570 -22.11 3.19 21.51
N MET A 571 -23.30 2.95 22.02
CA MET A 571 -24.50 3.57 21.49
C MET A 571 -25.49 4.00 22.56
N SER A 572 -26.33 4.98 22.24
CA SER A 572 -27.43 5.39 23.10
C SER A 572 -28.68 4.53 22.86
N PRO A 573 -29.72 4.66 23.71
CA PRO A 573 -31.03 4.05 23.45
C PRO A 573 -31.66 4.45 22.12
N ALA A 574 -31.22 5.53 21.47
CA ALA A 574 -31.70 5.93 20.14
C ALA A 574 -31.36 4.90 19.05
N SER A 575 -30.34 4.08 19.28
CA SER A 575 -29.92 2.97 18.40
C SER A 575 -30.36 1.59 18.91
N ALA A 576 -31.26 1.51 19.90
CA ALA A 576 -31.73 0.23 20.46
C ALA A 576 -32.43 -0.68 19.43
N SER A 577 -32.97 -0.09 18.35
CA SER A 577 -33.58 -0.84 17.24
C SER A 577 -32.57 -1.46 16.28
N ARG A 578 -31.27 -1.17 16.42
CA ARG A 578 -30.21 -1.71 15.56
C ARG A 578 -30.28 -3.24 15.53
N GLU A 579 -30.29 -3.81 14.35
CA GLU A 579 -30.33 -5.25 14.15
C GLU A 579 -29.42 -5.65 12.99
N LEU A 580 -28.38 -6.42 13.30
CA LEU A 580 -27.51 -7.06 12.31
C LEU A 580 -27.64 -8.58 12.43
N TRP A 581 -27.52 -9.28 11.31
CA TRP A 581 -27.39 -10.74 11.28
C TRP A 581 -25.94 -11.10 10.99
N ARG A 582 -25.35 -11.95 11.82
CA ARG A 582 -23.94 -12.37 11.71
C ARG A 582 -23.82 -13.85 11.40
N VAL A 583 -22.99 -14.20 10.42
CA VAL A 583 -22.56 -15.58 10.12
C VAL A 583 -21.04 -15.61 10.09
N GLN A 584 -20.43 -16.64 10.68
CA GLN A 584 -18.98 -16.86 10.65
C GLN A 584 -18.67 -18.13 9.87
N VAL A 585 -17.63 -18.08 9.02
CA VAL A 585 -17.18 -19.21 8.22
C VAL A 585 -15.71 -19.52 8.46
N TYR A 586 -15.36 -20.80 8.35
CA TYR A 586 -14.01 -21.34 8.46
C TYR A 586 -13.75 -22.45 7.43
#